data_AF-U5YE75-F1
#
_entry.id   AF-U5YE75-F1
#
_cell.length_a   1.000
_cell.length_b   1.000
_cell.length_c   1.000
_cell.angle_alpha   90.00
_cell.angle_beta   90.00
_cell.angle_gamma   90.00
#
_symmetry.space_group_name_H-M   'P 1'
#
loop_
_entity.id
_entity.type
_entity.pdbx_description
1 polymer ?
#
loop_
_entity_poly.entity_id
_entity_poly.type
_entity_poly.pdbx_seq_one_letter_code
_entity_poly.pdbx_strand_id
1 'polypeptide(L)'
;LLARAWAPGWSNADRALEAFLAGPLLEYSRNRHKIDGPTTSLLSPHLHFGEVSVRKVYHSVRRLQILWAKDGSKLGEESINTFMRSIGFREYSRYLSFNFPFTHERSLLSNLKSFPWRVDESFFKVWRQGRTGYPLVDAGMRELWATGWLHNRVRVIVSSFCVKFLQLPWR
;
A
#
# COMPACT_ATOMS: atom_id res chain seq x y z
N LEU A 1 4.05 -20.63 5.31
CA LEU A 1 2.99 -19.69 5.74
C LEU A 1 2.65 -18.70 4.63
N LEU A 2 3.61 -17.95 4.09
CA LEU A 2 3.38 -16.96 3.02
C LEU A 2 2.73 -17.53 1.74
N ALA A 3 3.09 -18.75 1.33
CA ALA A 3 2.52 -19.42 0.16
C ALA A 3 1.00 -19.72 0.28
N ARG A 4 0.42 -19.61 1.49
CA ARG A 4 -1.04 -19.72 1.68
C ARG A 4 -1.77 -18.44 1.28
N ALA A 5 -1.09 -17.30 1.34
CA ALA A 5 -1.65 -15.98 1.03
C ALA A 5 -1.20 -15.47 -0.34
N TRP A 6 -0.01 -15.85 -0.80
CA TRP A 6 0.60 -15.33 -2.02
C TRP A 6 0.99 -16.44 -2.99
N ALA A 7 0.68 -16.20 -4.26
CA ALA A 7 1.14 -16.99 -5.39
C ALA A 7 1.98 -16.09 -6.32
N PRO A 8 3.32 -16.06 -6.19
CA PRO A 8 4.19 -15.26 -7.05
C PRO A 8 4.16 -15.70 -8.52
N GLY A 9 4.65 -14.85 -9.42
CA GLY A 9 4.82 -15.14 -10.85
C GLY A 9 3.87 -14.35 -11.76
N TRP A 10 4.35 -14.06 -12.98
CA TRP A 10 3.66 -13.21 -13.96
C TRP A 10 2.25 -13.70 -14.33
N SER A 11 2.05 -15.01 -14.43
CA SER A 11 0.72 -15.59 -14.72
C SER A 11 -0.27 -15.31 -13.57
N ASN A 12 0.19 -15.40 -12.32
CA ASN A 12 -0.62 -15.07 -11.15
C ASN A 12 -0.90 -13.57 -11.06
N ALA A 13 0.08 -12.74 -11.42
CA ALA A 13 -0.07 -11.30 -11.46
C ALA A 13 -1.16 -10.86 -12.46
N ASP A 14 -1.20 -11.48 -13.65
CA ASP A 14 -2.22 -11.21 -14.66
C ASP A 14 -3.61 -11.64 -14.19
N ARG A 15 -3.74 -12.83 -13.59
CA ARG A 15 -5.02 -13.28 -13.00
C ARG A 15 -5.50 -12.35 -11.89
N ALA A 16 -4.60 -11.89 -11.02
CA ALA A 16 -4.92 -10.94 -9.96
C ALA A 16 -5.38 -9.59 -10.53
N LEU A 17 -4.75 -9.12 -11.61
CA LEU A 17 -5.16 -7.90 -12.30
C LEU A 17 -6.57 -8.07 -12.90
N GLU A 18 -6.82 -9.13 -13.65
CA GLU A 18 -8.13 -9.38 -14.27
C GLU A 18 -9.24 -9.51 -13.22
N ALA A 19 -9.00 -10.25 -12.14
CA ALA A 19 -9.95 -10.38 -11.03
C ALA A 19 -10.25 -9.03 -10.37
N PHE A 20 -9.22 -8.18 -10.19
CA PHE A 20 -9.40 -6.84 -9.64
C PHE A 20 -10.23 -5.94 -10.56
N LEU A 21 -9.93 -5.96 -11.87
CA LEU A 21 -10.62 -5.15 -12.88
C LEU A 21 -12.09 -5.55 -13.04
N ALA A 22 -12.40 -6.86 -12.93
CA ALA A 22 -13.75 -7.38 -13.09
C ALA A 22 -14.65 -7.23 -11.85
N GLY A 23 -14.07 -7.01 -10.66
CA GLY A 23 -14.83 -6.92 -9.41
C GLY A 23 -14.49 -5.67 -8.60
N PRO A 24 -13.52 -5.72 -7.67
CA PRO A 24 -13.29 -4.67 -6.67
C PRO A 24 -13.03 -3.27 -7.23
N LEU A 25 -12.56 -3.14 -8.48
CA LEU A 25 -12.28 -1.84 -9.08
C LEU A 25 -13.52 -0.93 -9.11
N LEU A 26 -14.73 -1.46 -9.35
CA LEU A 26 -15.93 -0.63 -9.49
C LEU A 26 -16.21 0.20 -8.23
N GLU A 27 -16.06 -0.40 -7.05
CA GLU A 27 -16.32 0.23 -5.75
C GLU A 27 -15.04 0.73 -5.05
N TYR A 28 -13.91 0.78 -5.77
CA TYR A 28 -12.62 1.11 -5.18
C TYR A 28 -12.63 2.47 -4.47
N SER A 29 -13.31 3.50 -4.99
CA SER A 29 -13.38 4.82 -4.34
C SER A 29 -14.00 4.74 -2.93
N ARG A 30 -15.07 3.96 -2.77
CA ARG A 30 -15.80 3.79 -1.50
C ARG A 30 -15.08 2.85 -0.54
N ASN A 31 -14.52 1.76 -1.06
CA ASN A 31 -14.04 0.66 -0.24
C ASN A 31 -12.53 0.69 0.04
N ARG A 32 -11.74 1.56 -0.59
CA ARG A 32 -10.27 1.67 -0.36
C ARG A 32 -9.84 1.94 1.08
N HIS A 33 -10.76 2.38 1.94
CA HIS A 33 -10.48 2.68 3.34
C HIS A 33 -10.97 1.57 4.29
N LYS A 34 -11.81 0.67 3.80
CA LYS A 34 -12.24 -0.52 4.52
C LYS A 34 -11.07 -1.48 4.64
N ILE A 35 -10.82 -1.92 5.86
CA ILE A 35 -9.70 -2.82 6.21
C ILE A 35 -10.19 -4.27 6.16
N ASP A 36 -11.50 -4.47 6.30
CA ASP A 36 -12.20 -5.73 6.17
C ASP A 36 -12.50 -6.05 4.69
N GLY A 37 -11.84 -7.11 4.20
CA GLY A 37 -12.16 -7.73 2.91
C GLY A 37 -11.24 -7.36 1.73
N PRO A 38 -11.40 -8.06 0.58
CA PRO A 38 -10.56 -7.90 -0.60
C PRO A 38 -10.97 -6.69 -1.44
N THR A 39 -10.80 -5.49 -0.89
CA THR A 39 -11.23 -4.22 -1.52
C THR A 39 -10.16 -3.58 -2.42
N THR A 40 -8.93 -4.10 -2.37
CA THR A 40 -7.78 -3.56 -3.11
C THR A 40 -7.22 -4.59 -4.08
N SER A 41 -6.36 -4.14 -4.99
CA SER A 41 -5.85 -5.00 -6.06
C SER A 41 -4.87 -6.08 -5.61
N LEU A 42 -4.24 -5.93 -4.44
CA LEU A 42 -3.14 -6.80 -3.96
C LEU A 42 -1.96 -6.93 -4.95
N LEU A 43 -1.88 -6.09 -5.98
CA LEU A 43 -0.86 -6.15 -7.03
C LEU A 43 0.51 -5.60 -6.62
N SER A 44 0.66 -5.03 -5.41
CA SER A 44 1.89 -4.35 -5.01
C SER A 44 3.15 -5.22 -5.10
N PRO A 45 3.17 -6.51 -4.69
CA PRO A 45 4.37 -7.34 -4.82
C PRO A 45 4.68 -7.65 -6.28
N HIS A 46 3.68 -8.00 -7.08
CA HIS A 46 3.82 -8.27 -8.51
C HIS A 46 4.37 -7.05 -9.28
N LEU A 47 3.88 -5.85 -8.97
CA LEU A 47 4.35 -4.59 -9.55
C LEU A 47 5.77 -4.19 -9.10
N HIS A 48 6.18 -4.62 -7.91
CA HIS A 48 7.54 -4.37 -7.40
C HIS A 48 8.56 -5.21 -8.17
N PHE A 49 8.29 -6.50 -8.35
CA PHE A 49 9.16 -7.43 -9.07
C PHE A 49 9.03 -7.38 -10.60
N GLY A 50 8.11 -6.54 -11.13
CA GLY A 50 7.93 -6.39 -12.57
C GLY A 50 7.22 -7.58 -13.25
N GLU A 51 6.56 -8.43 -12.45
CA GLU A 51 5.78 -9.57 -12.95
C GLU A 51 4.56 -9.13 -13.76
N VAL A 52 4.06 -7.90 -13.51
CA VAL A 52 3.06 -7.23 -14.33
C VAL A 52 3.56 -5.84 -14.73
N SER A 53 3.39 -5.51 -16.01
CA SER A 53 3.78 -4.21 -16.56
C SER A 53 2.82 -3.12 -16.05
N VAL A 54 3.38 -2.04 -15.49
CA VAL A 54 2.58 -0.87 -15.08
C VAL A 54 1.84 -0.23 -16.27
N ARG A 55 2.42 -0.30 -17.48
CA ARG A 55 1.77 0.18 -18.71
C ARG A 55 0.56 -0.68 -19.06
N LYS A 56 0.63 -2.00 -18.86
CA LYS A 56 -0.50 -2.91 -19.05
C LYS A 56 -1.64 -2.55 -18.10
N VAL A 57 -1.33 -2.35 -16.80
CA VAL A 57 -2.32 -1.90 -15.81
C VAL A 57 -2.98 -0.59 -16.23
N TYR A 58 -2.19 0.41 -16.64
CA TYR A 58 -2.70 1.70 -17.11
C TYR A 58 -3.64 1.55 -18.31
N HIS A 59 -3.23 0.83 -19.35
CA HIS A 59 -4.05 0.62 -20.54
C HIS A 59 -5.36 -0.12 -20.22
N SER A 60 -5.32 -1.16 -19.38
CA SER A 60 -6.51 -1.90 -18.97
C SER A 60 -7.52 -1.04 -18.21
N VAL A 61 -7.03 -0.21 -17.28
CA VAL A 61 -7.87 0.73 -16.52
C VAL A 61 -8.44 1.82 -17.42
N ARG A 62 -7.62 2.39 -18.33
CA ARG A 62 -8.07 3.42 -19.27
C ARG A 62 -9.13 2.90 -20.24
N ARG A 63 -9.04 1.64 -20.66
CA ARG A 63 -10.08 0.99 -21.48
C ARG A 63 -11.41 0.92 -20.73
N LEU A 64 -11.40 0.48 -19.47
CA LEU A 64 -12.61 0.47 -18.64
C LEU A 64 -13.18 1.87 -18.41
N GLN A 65 -12.32 2.88 -18.28
CA GLN A 65 -12.76 4.26 -18.11
C GLN A 65 -13.63 4.72 -19.29
N ILE A 66 -13.23 4.40 -20.51
CA ILE A 66 -13.98 4.78 -21.71
C ILE A 66 -15.33 4.04 -21.76
N LEU A 67 -15.37 2.77 -21.34
CA LEU A 67 -16.60 1.98 -21.29
C LEU A 67 -17.56 2.55 -20.23
N TRP A 68 -17.10 2.73 -19.00
CA TRP A 68 -17.94 3.24 -17.92
C TRP A 68 -18.39 4.69 -18.11
N ALA A 69 -17.60 5.51 -18.82
CA ALA A 69 -18.03 6.84 -19.22
C ALA A 69 -19.17 6.82 -20.24
N LYS A 70 -19.16 5.85 -21.17
CA LYS A 70 -20.29 5.64 -22.10
C LYS A 70 -21.54 5.15 -21.37
N ASP A 71 -21.36 4.30 -20.37
CA ASP A 71 -22.45 3.77 -19.54
C ASP A 71 -22.98 4.80 -18.50
N GLY A 72 -22.36 5.97 -18.38
CA GLY A 72 -22.74 7.01 -17.43
C GLY A 72 -22.45 6.67 -15.96
N SER A 73 -21.56 5.71 -15.70
CA SER A 73 -21.25 5.24 -14.34
C SER A 73 -20.31 6.20 -13.61
N LYS A 74 -20.88 7.18 -12.90
CA LYS A 74 -20.13 8.14 -12.07
C LYS A 74 -19.23 7.46 -11.03
N LEU A 75 -19.72 6.36 -10.43
CA LEU A 75 -18.96 5.60 -9.43
C LEU A 75 -17.73 4.95 -10.05
N GLY A 76 -17.87 4.34 -11.23
CA GLY A 76 -16.76 3.72 -11.95
C GLY A 76 -15.68 4.74 -12.32
N GLU A 77 -16.08 5.91 -12.80
CA GLU A 77 -15.14 7.00 -13.13
C GLU A 77 -14.34 7.47 -11.90
N GLU A 78 -15.00 7.70 -10.77
CA GLU A 78 -14.35 8.10 -9.52
C GLU A 78 -13.37 7.03 -9.02
N SER A 79 -13.79 5.76 -9.03
CA SER A 79 -12.97 4.62 -8.65
C SER A 79 -11.72 4.49 -9.53
N ILE A 80 -11.87 4.65 -10.85
CA ILE A 80 -10.76 4.65 -11.80
C ILE A 80 -9.79 5.79 -11.52
N ASN A 81 -10.27 7.01 -11.34
CA ASN A 81 -9.42 8.16 -11.04
C ASN A 81 -8.64 7.94 -9.73
N THR A 82 -9.30 7.38 -8.71
CA THR A 82 -8.70 7.06 -7.42
C THR A 82 -7.64 5.94 -7.54
N PHE A 83 -7.90 4.92 -8.35
CA PHE A 83 -6.94 3.84 -8.60
C PHE A 83 -5.74 4.33 -9.43
N MET A 84 -5.96 5.11 -10.49
CA MET A 84 -4.88 5.72 -11.28
C MET A 84 -4.01 6.64 -10.44
N ARG A 85 -4.59 7.42 -9.52
CA ARG A 85 -3.82 8.20 -8.54
C ARG A 85 -2.95 7.30 -7.65
N SER A 86 -3.46 6.13 -7.27
CA SER A 86 -2.70 5.16 -6.47
C SER A 86 -1.52 4.57 -7.24
N ILE A 87 -1.67 4.30 -8.54
CA ILE A 87 -0.53 3.97 -9.43
C ILE A 87 0.42 5.18 -9.57
N GLY A 88 -0.11 6.39 -9.65
CA GLY A 88 0.68 7.62 -9.68
C GLY A 88 1.61 7.77 -8.48
N PHE A 89 1.19 7.38 -7.27
CA PHE A 89 2.07 7.39 -6.09
C PHE A 89 3.27 6.44 -6.23
N ARG A 90 3.15 5.32 -6.94
CA ARG A 90 4.28 4.43 -7.26
C ARG A 90 5.26 5.11 -8.24
N GLU A 91 4.76 5.77 -9.27
CA GLU A 91 5.62 6.51 -10.20
C GLU A 91 6.30 7.69 -9.49
N TYR A 92 5.56 8.38 -8.62
CA TYR A 92 6.08 9.49 -7.85
C TYR A 92 7.15 9.06 -6.85
N SER A 93 7.02 7.88 -6.21
CA SER A 93 8.08 7.38 -5.31
C SER A 93 9.39 7.10 -6.06
N ARG A 94 9.31 6.60 -7.30
CA ARG A 94 10.48 6.40 -8.18
C ARG A 94 11.08 7.74 -8.60
N TYR A 95 10.23 8.69 -9.01
CA TYR A 95 10.64 10.05 -9.35
C TYR A 95 11.36 10.72 -8.18
N LEU A 96 10.82 10.65 -6.97
CA LEU A 96 11.45 11.19 -5.77
C LEU A 96 12.81 10.53 -5.49
N SER A 97 12.89 9.19 -5.59
CA SER A 97 14.15 8.47 -5.33
C SER A 97 15.23 8.81 -6.35
N PHE A 98 14.84 9.04 -7.61
CA PHE A 98 15.78 9.45 -8.67
C PHE A 98 16.32 10.87 -8.43
N ASN A 99 15.43 11.83 -8.15
CA ASN A 99 15.83 13.23 -7.95
C ASN A 99 16.48 13.49 -6.58
N PHE A 100 16.16 12.67 -5.59
CA PHE A 100 16.73 12.71 -4.24
C PHE A 100 17.21 11.31 -3.83
N PRO A 101 18.40 10.87 -4.31
CA PRO A 101 18.92 9.53 -4.08
C PRO A 101 19.05 9.16 -2.60
N PHE A 102 19.19 10.14 -1.72
CA PHE A 102 19.38 9.93 -0.29
C PHE A 102 18.11 9.66 0.51
N THR A 103 16.93 9.69 -0.12
CA THR A 103 15.62 9.60 0.56
C THR A 103 15.41 8.30 1.34
N HIS A 104 16.16 7.24 1.04
CA HIS A 104 16.13 5.98 1.78
C HIS A 104 16.86 6.06 3.14
N GLU A 105 17.80 6.98 3.32
CA GLU A 105 18.62 7.13 4.54
C GLU A 105 18.37 8.44 5.28
N ARG A 106 17.94 9.48 4.57
CA ARG A 106 17.83 10.84 5.09
C ARG A 106 16.46 11.42 4.74
N SER A 107 15.84 12.04 5.74
CA SER A 107 14.58 12.77 5.57
C SER A 107 14.76 13.97 4.64
N LEU A 108 13.78 14.22 3.77
CA LEU A 108 13.67 15.47 3.00
C LEU A 108 13.38 16.68 3.91
N LEU A 109 12.71 16.43 5.03
CA LEU A 109 12.39 17.45 6.02
C LEU A 109 13.57 17.64 6.96
N SER A 110 14.19 18.83 6.90
CA SER A 110 15.38 19.18 7.69
C SER A 110 15.11 19.25 9.19
N ASN A 111 13.90 19.62 9.60
CA ASN A 111 13.50 19.70 11.01
C ASN A 111 13.52 18.33 11.73
N LEU A 112 13.40 17.22 11.02
CA LEU A 112 13.48 15.88 11.61
C LEU A 112 14.92 15.44 11.91
N LYS A 113 15.94 16.17 11.42
CA LYS A 113 17.35 15.85 11.65
C LYS A 113 17.76 16.01 13.12
N SER A 114 17.18 17.01 13.80
CA SER A 114 17.45 17.33 15.21
C SER A 114 16.37 16.83 16.17
N PHE A 115 15.40 16.06 15.68
CA PHE A 115 14.33 15.54 16.54
C PHE A 115 14.91 14.53 17.56
N PRO A 116 14.60 14.65 18.86
CA PRO A 116 15.15 13.79 19.90
C PRO A 116 14.42 12.43 19.94
N TRP A 117 14.73 11.55 19.00
CA TRP A 117 14.15 10.21 18.95
C TRP A 117 14.51 9.39 20.20
N ARG A 118 13.56 8.58 20.68
CA ARG A 118 13.78 7.62 21.75
C ARG A 118 14.42 6.36 21.18
N VAL A 119 15.65 6.06 21.57
CA VAL A 119 16.31 4.79 21.23
C VAL A 119 16.02 3.77 22.33
N ASP A 120 14.87 3.10 22.23
CA ASP A 120 14.42 2.10 23.20
C ASP A 120 14.06 0.79 22.50
N GLU A 121 14.95 -0.20 22.63
CA GLU A 121 14.78 -1.52 22.03
C GLU A 121 13.58 -2.29 22.60
N SER A 122 13.19 -2.00 23.85
CA SER A 122 12.06 -2.66 24.48
C SER A 122 10.74 -2.24 23.81
N PHE A 123 10.57 -0.94 23.54
CA PHE A 123 9.41 -0.45 22.78
C PHE A 123 9.42 -0.95 21.34
N PHE A 124 10.57 -0.97 20.69
CA PHE A 124 10.67 -1.55 19.35
C PHE A 124 10.25 -3.03 19.33
N LYS A 125 10.69 -3.82 20.32
CA LYS A 125 10.31 -5.23 20.46
C LYS A 125 8.81 -5.41 20.68
N VAL A 126 8.19 -4.60 21.55
CA VAL A 126 6.75 -4.66 21.83
C VAL A 126 5.93 -4.29 20.59
N TRP A 127 6.33 -3.26 19.85
CA TRP A 127 5.70 -2.86 18.59
C TRP A 127 5.83 -3.95 17.53
N ARG A 128 7.04 -4.47 17.32
CA ARG A 128 7.31 -5.54 16.35
C ARG A 128 6.49 -6.80 16.60
N GLN A 129 6.19 -7.11 17.87
CA GLN A 129 5.39 -8.27 18.26
C GLN A 129 3.87 -8.03 18.25
N GLY A 130 3.41 -6.79 18.05
CA GLY A 130 1.99 -6.45 18.19
C GLY A 130 1.47 -6.72 19.61
N ARG A 131 2.21 -6.21 20.61
CA ARG A 131 1.87 -6.28 22.04
C ARG A 131 1.78 -4.89 22.69
N THR A 132 1.46 -3.89 21.90
CA THR A 132 1.41 -2.48 22.31
C THR A 132 0.24 -2.16 23.23
N GLY A 133 -0.78 -3.02 23.26
CA GLY A 133 -2.03 -2.77 23.99
C GLY A 133 -3.05 -1.98 23.18
N TYR A 134 -2.70 -1.55 21.95
CA TYR A 134 -3.60 -0.87 21.02
C TYR A 134 -4.10 -1.88 19.97
N PRO A 135 -5.37 -2.34 20.04
CA PRO A 135 -5.83 -3.49 19.26
C PRO A 135 -5.60 -3.38 17.75
N LEU A 136 -5.84 -2.20 17.17
CA LEU A 136 -5.68 -1.98 15.73
C LEU A 136 -4.20 -1.99 15.29
N VAL A 137 -3.30 -1.48 16.14
CA VAL A 137 -1.86 -1.53 15.89
C VAL A 137 -1.38 -2.97 16.00
N ASP A 138 -1.79 -3.66 17.06
CA ASP A 138 -1.41 -5.03 17.33
C ASP A 138 -1.90 -6.00 16.25
N ALA A 139 -3.14 -5.82 15.77
CA ALA A 139 -3.69 -6.58 14.65
C ALA A 139 -2.85 -6.39 13.38
N GLY A 140 -2.50 -5.14 13.04
CA GLY A 140 -1.67 -4.85 11.88
C GLY A 140 -0.26 -5.44 11.99
N MET A 141 0.39 -5.31 13.14
CA MET A 141 1.73 -5.87 13.32
C MET A 141 1.74 -7.41 13.25
N ARG A 142 0.68 -8.06 13.75
CA ARG A 142 0.51 -9.52 13.63
C ARG A 142 0.19 -9.97 12.20
N GLU A 143 -0.66 -9.25 11.48
CA GLU A 143 -0.97 -9.52 10.06
C GLU A 143 0.30 -9.40 9.20
N LEU A 144 1.11 -8.35 9.44
CA LEU A 144 2.37 -8.15 8.74
C LEU A 144 3.30 -9.34 8.92
N TRP A 145 3.45 -9.82 10.16
CA TRP A 145 4.29 -10.97 10.47
C TRP A 145 3.77 -12.28 9.84
N ALA A 146 2.45 -12.49 9.87
CA ALA A 146 1.84 -13.74 9.38
C ALA A 146 1.77 -13.83 7.85
N THR A 147 1.52 -12.70 7.18
CA THR A 147 1.19 -12.67 5.74
C THR A 147 2.19 -11.92 4.88
N GLY A 148 3.09 -11.12 5.48
CA GLY A 148 4.01 -10.26 4.74
C GLY A 148 3.35 -9.06 4.06
N TRP A 149 2.08 -8.78 4.36
CA TRP A 149 1.33 -7.68 3.75
C TRP A 149 0.49 -6.94 4.79
N LEU A 150 0.21 -5.68 4.48
CA LEU A 150 -0.71 -4.83 5.22
C LEU A 150 -1.52 -3.97 4.28
N HIS A 151 -2.77 -3.73 4.63
CA HIS A 151 -3.59 -2.71 4.00
C HIS A 151 -2.96 -1.32 4.18
N ASN A 152 -3.00 -0.47 3.16
CA ASN A 152 -2.32 0.83 3.18
C ASN A 152 -2.75 1.71 4.37
N ARG A 153 -4.03 1.67 4.74
CA ARG A 153 -4.52 2.44 5.90
C ARG A 153 -3.91 1.94 7.22
N VAL A 154 -3.76 0.62 7.37
CA VAL A 154 -3.12 0.00 8.54
C VAL A 154 -1.63 0.34 8.56
N ARG A 155 -0.94 0.32 7.41
CA ARG A 155 0.47 0.76 7.30
C ARG A 155 0.67 2.17 7.85
N VAL A 156 -0.21 3.11 7.48
CA VAL A 156 -0.17 4.50 7.98
C VAL A 156 -0.38 4.55 9.50
N ILE A 157 -1.29 3.75 10.04
CA ILE A 157 -1.59 3.72 11.48
C ILE A 157 -0.41 3.16 12.26
N VAL A 158 0.11 1.97 11.89
CA VAL A 158 1.19 1.32 12.63
C VAL A 158 2.50 2.09 12.53
N SER A 159 2.79 2.73 11.38
CA SER A 159 3.97 3.57 11.22
C SER A 159 3.84 4.89 11.97
N SER A 160 2.67 5.55 11.92
CA SER A 160 2.41 6.77 12.69
C SER A 160 2.50 6.51 14.19
N PHE A 161 2.02 5.36 14.65
CA PHE A 161 2.15 4.95 16.05
C PHE A 161 3.63 4.84 16.46
N CYS A 162 4.45 4.20 15.62
CA CYS A 162 5.89 4.08 15.86
C CYS A 162 6.57 5.45 16.02
N VAL A 163 6.36 6.38 15.08
CA VAL A 163 7.07 7.67 15.09
C VAL A 163 6.46 8.73 16.02
N LYS A 164 5.15 8.68 16.31
CA LYS A 164 4.48 9.70 17.13
C LYS A 164 4.23 9.27 18.57
N PHE A 165 3.79 8.03 18.80
CA PHE A 165 3.48 7.54 20.14
C PHE A 165 4.71 6.96 20.82
N LEU A 166 5.45 6.09 20.12
CA LEU A 166 6.68 5.51 20.68
C LEU A 166 7.89 6.42 20.51
N GLN A 167 7.80 7.39 19.58
CA GLN A 167 8.88 8.33 19.22
C GLN A 167 10.18 7.61 18.86
N LEU A 168 10.06 6.42 18.28
CA LEU A 168 11.21 5.66 17.79
C LEU A 168 11.72 6.27 16.47
N PRO A 169 13.02 6.13 16.17
CA PRO A 169 13.55 6.51 14.86
C PRO A 169 12.75 5.86 13.73
N TRP A 170 12.47 6.63 12.67
CA TRP A 170 11.69 6.13 11.52
C TRP A 170 12.46 5.16 10.62
N ARG A 171 13.79 5.12 10.75
CA ARG A 171 14.69 4.18 10.08
C ARG A 171 14.76 2.89 10.86
#